data_AF-A0A1M6TRW3-F1
#
_entry.id   AF-A0A1M6TRW3-F1
#
_cell.length_a   1.000
_cell.length_b   1.000
_cell.length_c   1.000
_cell.angle_alpha   90.00
_cell.angle_beta   90.00
_cell.angle_gamma   90.00
#
_symmetry.space_group_name_H-M   'P 1'
#
loop_
_entity.id
_entity.type
_entity.pdbx_description
1 polymer ?
#
loop_
_entity_poly.entity_id
_entity_poly.type
_entity_poly.pdbx_seq_one_letter_code
_entity_poly.pdbx_strand_id
1 'polypeptide(L)'
;MKKSVLAILLFLLCTATTAIAQHTCGTAQVLRNLLEQRNGSPIKEIVSKPALALTSSDACTIEDYYDEILTQTSEHFQIFYTLDGPHKATQEYIDSLSKHLEYAWNFHVKKTGMLPPLGISKSFHYQQDVLPGLYPVEVLDIDLIRDSKSLFVASGACHGCYGLTIPFDSTQSTLIIDNDFRSTPRSNATKASVHYNGKECFYEEATQDLTNSAHGYSYSTEWNQGLRVTAAHELYHAIQLRFLDFQKLYKTPFWFEASAMGIEEVVAPDVDDYFNYLSKFSNSIGISFDNLSEDYGPGLFFMYLYKFVDKGFDKSIWESFSSEPSKPFQHHLTKYAKKHHLSADSLFHSFAIKLSFTGSRAALVDSNFWINDDQPRWPEFKTVEQAGDFEPYSLNELSYRFYSNGKPDLSKFTGKSSAVSISDNRYSFRFLPNTNSVDSVYIESTSSSADSIIWILSRFTEVDPIPTVFKDSTLRAFPTPWRHGHLCFTPLPQDKEYIEIRNRRGNLVEKIKYDNYTLCLDESKVKSLMVPGVYRFRAGNSGKLKDFIVIY
;
A
#
# COMPACT_ATOMS: atom_id res chain seq x y z
N MET A 1 22.02 47.18 14.34
CA MET A 1 20.65 46.95 13.83
C MET A 1 20.58 46.90 12.29
N LYS A 2 21.43 46.12 11.59
CA LYS A 2 21.34 45.96 10.11
C LYS A 2 21.63 44.53 9.60
N LYS A 3 21.73 43.52 10.48
CA LYS A 3 21.98 42.12 10.09
C LYS A 3 20.81 41.15 10.36
N SER A 4 19.72 41.61 10.99
CA SER A 4 18.59 40.75 11.35
C SER A 4 17.37 40.85 10.42
N VAL A 5 17.38 41.78 9.45
CA VAL A 5 16.24 41.97 8.52
C VAL A 5 16.40 41.12 7.24
N LEU A 6 17.64 40.78 6.86
CA LEU A 6 17.90 39.99 5.64
C LEU A 6 17.61 38.48 5.82
N ALA A 7 17.70 37.97 7.05
CA ALA A 7 17.38 36.57 7.35
C ALA A 7 15.85 36.30 7.34
N ILE A 8 15.03 37.32 7.61
CA ILE A 8 13.57 37.19 7.63
C ILE A 8 13.00 37.27 6.19
N LEU A 9 13.64 38.02 5.29
CA LEU A 9 13.25 38.04 3.88
C LEU A 9 13.64 36.77 3.11
N LEU A 10 14.73 36.08 3.47
CA LEU A 10 15.07 34.79 2.86
C LEU A 10 14.21 33.63 3.38
N PHE A 11 13.64 33.75 4.60
CA PHE A 11 12.76 32.71 5.16
C PHE A 11 11.31 32.79 4.64
N LEU A 12 10.90 33.94 4.10
CA LEU A 12 9.58 34.16 3.51
C LEU A 12 9.50 33.89 2.00
N LEU A 13 10.62 33.53 1.35
CA LEU A 13 10.70 33.22 -0.08
C LEU A 13 10.68 31.70 -0.40
N CYS A 14 10.50 30.83 0.61
CA CYS A 14 10.45 29.37 0.42
C CYS A 14 9.16 28.68 0.91
N THR A 15 8.06 29.41 1.18
CA THR A 15 6.79 28.78 1.59
C THR A 15 5.59 29.29 0.78
N ALA A 16 5.80 29.55 -0.51
CA ALA A 16 4.74 29.49 -1.49
C ALA A 16 4.94 28.26 -2.37
N THR A 17 5.03 27.08 -1.75
CA THR A 17 4.62 25.88 -2.45
C THR A 17 3.12 26.06 -2.65
N THR A 18 2.71 26.50 -3.84
CA THR A 18 1.37 26.21 -4.32
C THR A 18 1.15 24.75 -4.00
N ALA A 19 0.08 24.44 -3.24
CA ALA A 19 -0.37 23.07 -3.14
C ALA A 19 -0.69 22.65 -4.58
N ILE A 20 0.27 22.02 -5.26
CA ILE A 20 0.04 21.34 -6.51
C ILE A 20 -1.06 20.37 -6.14
N ALA A 21 -2.26 20.59 -6.67
CA ALA A 21 -3.37 19.68 -6.49
C ALA A 21 -2.85 18.34 -7.03
N GLN A 22 -2.55 17.41 -6.13
CA GLN A 22 -2.06 16.10 -6.52
C GLN A 22 -3.16 15.46 -7.37
N HIS A 23 -2.82 15.09 -8.61
CA HIS A 23 -3.73 14.46 -9.55
C HIS A 23 -4.16 13.09 -9.00
N THR A 24 -5.44 12.75 -9.15
CA THR A 24 -6.04 11.55 -8.52
C THR A 24 -6.84 10.76 -9.54
N CYS A 25 -6.91 9.44 -9.39
CA CYS A 25 -7.84 8.60 -10.15
C CYS A 25 -9.28 9.00 -9.86
N GLY A 26 -10.09 9.16 -10.91
CA GLY A 26 -11.51 9.46 -10.75
C GLY A 26 -12.31 8.26 -10.24
N THR A 27 -11.87 7.04 -10.50
CA THR A 27 -12.53 5.81 -10.03
C THR A 27 -12.62 5.78 -8.51
N ALA A 28 -11.51 6.02 -7.80
CA ALA A 28 -11.51 6.11 -6.33
C ALA A 28 -12.50 7.16 -5.81
N GLN A 29 -12.58 8.33 -6.46
CA GLN A 29 -13.50 9.39 -6.06
C GLN A 29 -14.96 8.96 -6.26
N VAL A 30 -15.27 8.38 -7.42
CA VAL A 30 -16.61 7.85 -7.74
C VAL A 30 -17.02 6.79 -6.73
N LEU A 31 -16.17 5.79 -6.49
CA LEU A 31 -16.46 4.73 -5.53
C LEU A 31 -16.66 5.28 -4.12
N ARG A 32 -15.82 6.22 -3.66
CA ARG A 32 -15.98 6.83 -2.35
C ARG A 32 -17.33 7.53 -2.21
N ASN A 33 -17.71 8.33 -3.20
CA ASN A 33 -18.98 9.05 -3.19
C ASN A 33 -20.18 8.07 -3.19
N LEU A 34 -20.15 7.03 -4.02
CA LEU A 34 -21.19 6.00 -4.03
C LEU A 34 -21.31 5.26 -2.70
N LEU A 35 -20.18 4.93 -2.06
CA LEU A 35 -20.14 4.28 -0.76
C LEU A 35 -20.63 5.19 0.37
N GLU A 36 -20.38 6.49 0.29
CA GLU A 36 -20.85 7.50 1.26
C GLU A 36 -22.36 7.76 1.13
N GLN A 37 -22.88 7.85 -0.09
CA GLN A 37 -24.30 8.15 -0.35
C GLN A 37 -25.25 7.04 0.11
N ARG A 38 -24.78 5.80 0.26
CA ARG A 38 -25.67 4.65 0.46
C ARG A 38 -26.29 4.54 1.86
N ASN A 39 -25.79 5.24 2.88
CA ASN A 39 -26.34 5.28 4.25
C ASN A 39 -26.87 3.92 4.78
N GLY A 40 -26.12 2.82 4.55
CA GLY A 40 -26.51 1.45 4.95
C GLY A 40 -27.49 0.71 4.02
N SER A 41 -27.94 1.32 2.93
CA SER A 41 -28.71 0.69 1.84
C SER A 41 -27.78 0.14 0.74
N PRO A 42 -28.23 -0.81 -0.09
CA PRO A 42 -27.53 -1.17 -1.32
C PRO A 42 -27.31 0.06 -2.19
N ILE A 43 -26.15 0.14 -2.87
CA ILE A 43 -25.93 1.17 -3.88
C ILE A 43 -27.00 0.97 -4.96
N LYS A 44 -27.84 1.98 -5.16
CA LYS A 44 -28.78 1.99 -6.28
C LYS A 44 -27.96 2.00 -7.56
N GLU A 45 -28.36 1.19 -8.55
CA GLU A 45 -27.74 1.24 -9.89
C GLU A 45 -27.54 2.69 -10.32
N ILE A 46 -26.35 2.99 -10.86
CA ILE A 46 -26.10 4.30 -11.44
C ILE A 46 -26.94 4.37 -12.73
N VAL A 47 -28.16 4.85 -12.58
CA VAL A 47 -28.99 5.18 -13.73
C VAL A 47 -28.51 6.54 -14.21
N SER A 48 -28.07 6.62 -15.47
CA SER A 48 -27.79 7.90 -16.12
C SER A 48 -29.03 8.79 -16.04
N LYS A 49 -29.04 9.75 -15.13
CA LYS A 49 -30.14 10.70 -15.03
C LYS A 49 -30.02 11.73 -16.16
N PRO A 50 -31.13 12.30 -16.65
CA PRO A 50 -31.09 13.53 -17.43
C PRO A 50 -30.46 14.61 -16.55
N ALA A 51 -29.17 14.88 -16.72
CA ALA A 51 -28.46 15.90 -15.95
C ALA A 51 -28.63 17.25 -16.63
N LEU A 52 -29.04 18.26 -15.87
CA LEU A 52 -28.76 19.65 -16.23
C LEU A 52 -27.24 19.82 -16.15
N ALA A 53 -26.64 20.47 -17.15
CA ALA A 53 -25.21 20.75 -17.13
C ALA A 53 -24.86 21.56 -15.87
N LEU A 54 -23.70 21.29 -15.25
CA LEU A 54 -23.20 22.02 -14.07
C LEU A 54 -23.05 23.53 -14.28
N THR A 55 -23.03 23.93 -15.54
CA THR A 55 -22.66 25.24 -16.02
C THR A 55 -23.78 26.26 -15.85
N SER A 56 -23.39 27.51 -15.58
CA SER A 56 -24.21 28.63 -15.10
C SER A 56 -25.37 29.14 -15.97
N SER A 57 -25.78 28.45 -17.03
CA SER A 57 -26.94 28.84 -17.84
C SER A 57 -28.04 27.80 -17.76
N ASP A 58 -29.17 28.17 -17.16
CA ASP A 58 -30.37 27.34 -16.91
C ASP A 58 -31.04 26.72 -18.17
N ALA A 59 -30.44 26.82 -19.36
CA ALA A 59 -31.05 26.47 -20.65
C ALA A 59 -30.31 25.38 -21.47
N CYS A 60 -29.08 25.00 -21.09
CA CYS A 60 -28.28 24.01 -21.84
C CYS A 60 -28.34 22.64 -21.18
N THR A 61 -28.66 21.61 -21.96
CA THR A 61 -28.49 20.20 -21.57
C THR A 61 -27.09 19.72 -21.91
N ILE A 62 -26.70 18.54 -21.43
CA ILE A 62 -25.36 18.02 -21.72
C ILE A 62 -25.16 17.74 -23.23
N GLU A 63 -26.23 17.37 -23.93
CA GLU A 63 -26.24 17.19 -25.38
C GLU A 63 -26.07 18.51 -26.15
N ASP A 64 -26.23 19.68 -25.49
CA ASP A 64 -25.96 20.97 -26.12
C ASP A 64 -24.45 21.31 -26.16
N TYR A 65 -23.58 20.46 -25.60
CA TYR A 65 -22.11 20.63 -25.57
C TYR A 65 -21.36 19.83 -26.63
N TYR A 66 -22.06 19.08 -27.48
CA TYR A 66 -21.44 18.31 -28.57
C TYR A 66 -22.41 18.10 -29.72
N ASP A 67 -21.87 18.10 -30.94
CA ASP A 67 -22.65 18.00 -32.18
C ASP A 67 -22.73 16.55 -32.65
N GLU A 68 -21.61 16.04 -33.19
CA GLU A 68 -21.47 14.70 -33.75
C GLU A 68 -20.66 13.81 -32.81
N ILE A 69 -21.25 12.68 -32.44
CA ILE A 69 -20.57 11.63 -31.70
C ILE A 69 -20.06 10.60 -32.70
N LEU A 70 -18.75 10.53 -32.83
CA LEU A 70 -18.08 9.54 -33.65
C LEU A 70 -17.80 8.28 -32.84
N THR A 71 -17.64 7.16 -33.55
CA THR A 71 -17.36 5.85 -32.95
C THR A 71 -16.19 5.19 -33.66
N GLN A 72 -15.26 4.65 -32.89
CA GLN A 72 -14.19 3.77 -33.37
C GLN A 72 -14.24 2.43 -32.65
N THR A 73 -14.15 1.33 -33.39
CA THR A 73 -14.14 -0.02 -32.83
C THR A 73 -12.77 -0.65 -32.97
N SER A 74 -12.45 -1.52 -32.01
CA SER A 74 -11.31 -2.43 -32.06
C SER A 74 -11.78 -3.87 -31.78
N GLU A 75 -10.87 -4.78 -31.44
CA GLU A 75 -11.22 -6.18 -31.12
C GLU A 75 -12.11 -6.25 -29.87
N HIS A 76 -11.82 -5.42 -28.86
CA HIS A 76 -12.50 -5.48 -27.56
C HIS A 76 -13.23 -4.20 -27.16
N PHE A 77 -13.04 -3.09 -27.87
CA PHE A 77 -13.54 -1.77 -27.44
C PHE A 77 -14.41 -1.08 -28.48
N GLN A 78 -15.35 -0.28 -27.98
CA GLN A 78 -16.05 0.74 -28.75
C GLN A 78 -15.80 2.09 -28.09
N ILE A 79 -15.10 2.96 -28.80
CA ILE A 79 -14.66 4.28 -28.33
C ILE A 79 -15.57 5.34 -28.93
N PHE A 80 -16.20 6.14 -28.06
CA PHE A 80 -17.05 7.26 -28.42
C PHE A 80 -16.33 8.58 -28.15
N TYR A 81 -16.37 9.51 -29.09
CA TYR A 81 -15.64 10.78 -29.00
C TYR A 81 -16.27 11.85 -29.90
N THR A 82 -15.83 13.10 -29.74
CA THR A 82 -16.19 14.22 -30.60
C THR A 82 -14.92 14.88 -31.16
N LEU A 83 -15.03 15.57 -32.29
CA LEU A 83 -13.92 16.34 -32.89
C LEU A 83 -14.06 17.86 -32.68
N ASP A 84 -15.15 18.28 -32.04
CA ASP A 84 -15.52 19.66 -31.78
C ASP A 84 -16.15 19.80 -30.39
N GLY A 85 -16.22 21.06 -29.93
CA GLY A 85 -16.74 21.40 -28.61
C GLY A 85 -15.75 21.15 -27.47
N PRO A 86 -16.20 21.26 -26.20
CA PRO A 86 -15.38 21.01 -25.00
C PRO A 86 -14.77 19.61 -24.93
N HIS A 87 -15.47 18.59 -25.42
CA HIS A 87 -15.02 17.19 -25.34
C HIS A 87 -14.11 16.79 -26.51
N LYS A 88 -13.72 17.75 -27.34
CA LYS A 88 -12.94 17.53 -28.56
C LYS A 88 -11.68 16.73 -28.28
N ALA A 89 -11.51 15.65 -29.02
CA ALA A 89 -10.25 14.93 -29.19
C ALA A 89 -9.77 15.07 -30.64
N THR A 90 -8.58 14.53 -30.94
CA THR A 90 -8.09 14.40 -32.32
C THR A 90 -8.17 12.95 -32.78
N GLN A 91 -8.28 12.71 -34.10
CA GLN A 91 -8.26 11.34 -34.62
C GLN A 91 -6.98 10.59 -34.22
N GLU A 92 -5.83 11.26 -34.20
CA GLU A 92 -4.55 10.68 -33.78
C GLU A 92 -4.57 10.24 -32.31
N TYR A 93 -5.21 11.03 -31.44
CA TYR A 93 -5.44 10.69 -30.04
C TYR A 93 -6.27 9.41 -29.91
N ILE A 94 -7.38 9.31 -30.65
CA ILE A 94 -8.28 8.14 -30.63
C ILE A 94 -7.58 6.89 -31.18
N ASP A 95 -6.84 7.01 -32.29
CA ASP A 95 -6.06 5.92 -32.87
C ASP A 95 -5.02 5.37 -31.89
N SER A 96 -4.40 6.26 -31.12
CA SER A 96 -3.41 5.90 -30.10
C SER A 96 -4.06 5.27 -28.87
N LEU A 97 -5.15 5.85 -28.38
CA LEU A 97 -5.93 5.31 -27.26
C LEU A 97 -6.41 3.89 -27.58
N SER A 98 -6.95 3.65 -28.78
CA SER A 98 -7.39 2.33 -29.23
C SER A 98 -6.25 1.29 -29.15
N LYS A 99 -5.04 1.65 -29.58
CA LYS A 99 -3.86 0.76 -29.49
C LYS A 99 -3.46 0.48 -28.05
N HIS A 100 -3.45 1.50 -27.18
CA HIS A 100 -3.04 1.36 -25.78
C HIS A 100 -4.06 0.56 -24.96
N LEU A 101 -5.36 0.72 -25.22
CA LEU A 101 -6.41 -0.11 -24.63
C LEU A 101 -6.27 -1.57 -25.04
N GLU A 102 -6.01 -1.86 -26.32
CA GLU A 102 -5.77 -3.23 -26.78
C GLU A 102 -4.49 -3.82 -26.18
N TYR A 103 -3.44 -3.02 -26.04
CA TYR A 103 -2.22 -3.45 -25.36
C TYR A 103 -2.49 -3.78 -23.87
N ALA A 104 -3.18 -2.89 -23.16
CA ALA A 104 -3.57 -3.08 -21.77
C ALA A 104 -4.49 -4.31 -21.60
N TRP A 105 -5.46 -4.51 -22.50
CA TRP A 105 -6.30 -5.71 -22.51
C TRP A 105 -5.49 -6.98 -22.68
N ASN A 106 -4.60 -7.02 -23.68
CA ASN A 106 -3.75 -8.19 -23.91
C ASN A 106 -2.85 -8.47 -22.70
N PHE A 107 -2.36 -7.44 -22.02
CA PHE A 107 -1.61 -7.60 -20.80
C PHE A 107 -2.48 -8.15 -19.65
N HIS A 108 -3.58 -7.47 -19.30
CA HIS A 108 -4.38 -7.81 -18.13
C HIS A 108 -5.20 -9.10 -18.31
N VAL A 109 -5.77 -9.32 -19.50
CA VAL A 109 -6.66 -10.46 -19.73
C VAL A 109 -5.86 -11.65 -20.25
N LYS A 110 -5.12 -11.49 -21.36
CA LYS A 110 -4.45 -12.64 -22.01
C LYS A 110 -3.17 -13.07 -21.28
N LYS A 111 -2.34 -12.12 -20.83
CA LYS A 111 -1.03 -12.43 -20.22
C LYS A 111 -1.11 -12.75 -18.73
N THR A 112 -1.87 -12.00 -17.93
CA THR A 112 -2.01 -12.29 -16.49
C THR A 112 -3.22 -13.18 -16.17
N GLY A 113 -4.13 -13.36 -17.13
CA GLY A 113 -5.28 -14.28 -17.00
C GLY A 113 -6.41 -13.71 -16.16
N MET A 114 -6.48 -12.40 -15.94
CA MET A 114 -7.60 -11.77 -15.23
C MET A 114 -8.91 -11.91 -16.02
N LEU A 115 -10.02 -11.66 -15.35
CA LEU A 115 -11.32 -11.61 -16.01
C LEU A 115 -11.37 -10.40 -16.96
N PRO A 116 -11.92 -10.54 -18.18
CA PRO A 116 -12.18 -9.37 -19.03
C PRO A 116 -13.20 -8.44 -18.35
N PRO A 117 -13.19 -7.12 -18.52
CA PRO A 117 -14.26 -6.26 -18.04
C PRO A 117 -15.59 -6.54 -18.77
N LEU A 118 -16.73 -6.13 -18.19
CA LEU A 118 -18.04 -6.18 -18.86
C LEU A 118 -18.55 -4.77 -19.12
N GLY A 119 -18.94 -4.52 -20.35
CA GLY A 119 -19.50 -3.25 -20.77
C GLY A 119 -20.99 -3.15 -20.48
N ILE A 120 -21.46 -1.93 -20.29
CA ILE A 120 -22.88 -1.57 -20.38
C ILE A 120 -23.36 -1.55 -21.83
N SER A 121 -24.65 -1.74 -22.06
CA SER A 121 -25.24 -1.76 -23.42
C SER A 121 -25.46 -0.37 -24.03
N LYS A 122 -25.36 0.69 -23.23
CA LYS A 122 -25.54 2.08 -23.64
C LYS A 122 -24.51 2.95 -22.92
N SER A 123 -23.71 3.72 -23.66
CA SER A 123 -22.64 4.56 -23.09
C SER A 123 -23.20 5.57 -22.09
N PHE A 124 -22.39 5.98 -21.12
CA PHE A 124 -22.83 6.80 -20.00
C PHE A 124 -23.04 8.26 -20.38
N HIS A 125 -22.02 8.92 -20.92
CA HIS A 125 -22.09 10.34 -21.21
C HIS A 125 -22.84 10.59 -22.51
N TYR A 126 -22.42 9.96 -23.61
CA TYR A 126 -22.96 10.16 -24.96
C TYR A 126 -24.27 9.41 -25.22
N GLN A 127 -24.67 8.49 -24.34
CA GLN A 127 -25.94 7.75 -24.45
C GLN A 127 -26.09 6.98 -25.77
N GLN A 128 -24.98 6.45 -26.30
CA GLN A 128 -24.95 5.69 -27.55
C GLN A 128 -25.07 4.19 -27.31
N ASP A 129 -25.69 3.45 -28.24
CA ASP A 129 -25.77 1.99 -28.16
C ASP A 129 -24.38 1.37 -28.31
N VAL A 130 -24.08 0.41 -27.43
CA VAL A 130 -22.82 -0.34 -27.41
C VAL A 130 -23.03 -1.67 -28.12
N LEU A 131 -22.17 -1.97 -29.09
CA LEU A 131 -22.20 -3.18 -29.86
C LEU A 131 -21.98 -4.40 -28.94
N PRO A 132 -22.73 -5.49 -29.13
CA PRO A 132 -22.61 -6.68 -28.29
C PRO A 132 -21.16 -7.20 -28.24
N GLY A 133 -20.66 -7.41 -27.03
CA GLY A 133 -19.33 -7.97 -26.78
C GLY A 133 -18.19 -6.95 -26.73
N LEU A 134 -18.43 -5.67 -27.05
CA LEU A 134 -17.44 -4.60 -26.91
C LEU A 134 -17.57 -3.89 -25.56
N TYR A 135 -16.45 -3.47 -25.00
CA TYR A 135 -16.38 -2.66 -23.79
C TYR A 135 -16.42 -1.16 -24.16
N PRO A 136 -17.36 -0.38 -23.60
CA PRO A 136 -17.50 1.04 -23.95
C PRO A 136 -16.41 1.88 -23.32
N VAL A 137 -15.88 2.80 -24.14
CA VAL A 137 -14.93 3.83 -23.73
C VAL A 137 -15.43 5.17 -24.25
N GLU A 138 -15.40 6.21 -23.43
CA GLU A 138 -15.80 7.56 -23.83
C GLU A 138 -14.64 8.53 -23.60
N VAL A 139 -14.34 9.36 -24.61
CA VAL A 139 -13.32 10.40 -24.52
C VAL A 139 -14.02 11.74 -24.39
N LEU A 140 -13.75 12.46 -23.30
CA LEU A 140 -14.41 13.72 -22.96
C LEU A 140 -13.65 14.51 -21.90
N ASP A 141 -13.89 15.82 -21.81
CA ASP A 141 -13.50 16.63 -20.65
C ASP A 141 -14.26 16.14 -19.40
N ILE A 142 -13.54 15.55 -18.46
CA ILE A 142 -14.11 14.87 -17.28
C ILE A 142 -14.83 15.84 -16.35
N ASP A 143 -14.41 17.11 -16.29
CA ASP A 143 -15.06 18.10 -15.43
C ASP A 143 -16.45 18.49 -15.98
N LEU A 144 -16.73 18.16 -17.25
CA LEU A 144 -18.01 18.34 -17.92
C LEU A 144 -18.80 17.03 -18.10
N ILE A 145 -18.44 15.97 -17.36
CA ILE A 145 -19.13 14.68 -17.48
C ILE A 145 -20.62 14.77 -17.07
N ARG A 146 -21.44 13.89 -17.66
CA ARG A 146 -22.86 13.78 -17.32
C ARG A 146 -23.01 13.36 -15.86
N ASP A 147 -23.96 13.97 -15.17
CA ASP A 147 -24.32 13.62 -13.77
C ASP A 147 -23.13 13.66 -12.79
N SER A 148 -22.19 14.58 -13.05
CA SER A 148 -20.96 14.72 -12.26
C SER A 148 -21.21 14.93 -10.76
N LYS A 149 -22.33 15.54 -10.34
CA LYS A 149 -22.69 15.73 -8.92
C LYS A 149 -23.05 14.40 -8.23
N SER A 150 -23.55 13.43 -9.00
CA SER A 150 -23.80 12.09 -8.47
C SER A 150 -22.51 11.25 -8.46
N LEU A 151 -21.56 11.54 -9.36
CA LEU A 151 -20.27 10.86 -9.45
C LEU A 151 -19.25 11.39 -8.43
N PHE A 152 -19.10 12.70 -8.34
CA PHE A 152 -18.14 13.38 -7.49
C PHE A 152 -18.82 14.09 -6.31
N VAL A 153 -18.08 14.26 -5.22
CA VAL A 153 -18.53 15.02 -4.03
C VAL A 153 -18.79 16.50 -4.37
N ALA A 154 -19.32 17.27 -3.41
CA ALA A 154 -20.01 18.58 -3.56
C ALA A 154 -19.52 19.62 -4.61
N SER A 155 -18.28 19.58 -5.10
CA SER A 155 -17.83 20.42 -6.22
C SER A 155 -18.41 19.99 -7.58
N GLY A 156 -18.79 18.72 -7.75
CA GLY A 156 -19.32 18.19 -9.00
C GLY A 156 -18.30 18.12 -10.14
N ALA A 157 -17.01 18.15 -9.84
CA ALA A 157 -15.92 18.04 -10.81
C ALA A 157 -14.75 17.27 -10.18
N CYS A 158 -13.95 16.58 -11.00
CA CYS A 158 -12.82 15.80 -10.50
C CYS A 158 -11.60 16.69 -10.22
N HIS A 159 -11.43 17.78 -10.97
CA HIS A 159 -10.30 18.71 -10.85
C HIS A 159 -8.93 18.01 -10.93
N GLY A 160 -8.69 17.32 -12.05
CA GLY A 160 -7.41 16.68 -12.34
C GLY A 160 -7.45 15.15 -12.39
N CYS A 161 -8.52 14.59 -12.96
CA CYS A 161 -8.59 13.19 -13.35
C CYS A 161 -7.91 12.98 -14.70
N TYR A 162 -7.11 11.93 -14.83
CA TYR A 162 -6.66 11.44 -16.13
C TYR A 162 -7.73 10.59 -16.84
N GLY A 163 -8.51 9.89 -16.03
CA GLY A 163 -9.55 8.96 -16.45
C GLY A 163 -10.37 8.51 -15.25
N LEU A 164 -11.43 7.74 -15.54
CA LEU A 164 -12.20 7.03 -14.53
C LEU A 164 -12.93 5.84 -15.11
N THR A 165 -13.24 4.89 -14.24
CA THR A 165 -14.08 3.73 -14.49
C THR A 165 -15.33 3.85 -13.63
N ILE A 166 -16.48 3.93 -14.28
CA ILE A 166 -17.76 4.09 -13.59
C ILE A 166 -18.44 2.72 -13.49
N PRO A 167 -18.65 2.17 -12.28
CA PRO A 167 -19.44 0.94 -12.09
C PRO A 167 -20.93 1.22 -12.21
N PHE A 168 -21.69 0.34 -12.86
CA PHE A 168 -23.15 0.45 -12.99
C PHE A 168 -23.88 -0.58 -12.13
N ASP A 169 -23.40 -1.82 -12.20
CA ASP A 169 -23.84 -2.93 -11.38
C ASP A 169 -22.63 -3.64 -10.79
N SER A 170 -22.83 -4.84 -10.21
CA SER A 170 -21.77 -5.60 -9.55
C SER A 170 -20.60 -6.02 -10.45
N THR A 171 -20.71 -5.86 -11.76
CA THR A 171 -19.78 -6.42 -12.75
C THR A 171 -19.59 -5.57 -14.00
N GLN A 172 -20.54 -4.71 -14.34
CA GLN A 172 -20.52 -3.86 -15.53
C GLN A 172 -20.00 -2.47 -15.20
N SER A 173 -19.20 -1.95 -16.12
CA SER A 173 -18.64 -0.61 -16.03
C SER A 173 -18.52 0.04 -17.41
N THR A 174 -18.22 1.33 -17.41
CA THR A 174 -17.70 2.06 -18.58
C THR A 174 -16.39 2.71 -18.19
N LEU A 175 -15.53 2.97 -19.16
CA LEU A 175 -14.28 3.68 -18.97
C LEU A 175 -14.34 5.04 -19.66
N ILE A 176 -13.87 6.06 -18.96
CA ILE A 176 -13.81 7.44 -19.42
C ILE A 176 -12.36 7.87 -19.44
N ILE A 177 -11.92 8.47 -20.53
CA ILE A 177 -10.57 9.03 -20.70
C ILE A 177 -10.70 10.53 -20.93
N ASP A 178 -9.86 11.31 -20.26
CA ASP A 178 -9.79 12.74 -20.50
C ASP A 178 -9.39 13.04 -21.95
N ASN A 179 -9.91 14.10 -22.56
CA ASN A 179 -9.70 14.36 -23.98
C ASN A 179 -8.39 15.08 -24.30
N ASP A 180 -7.79 15.79 -23.34
CA ASP A 180 -6.59 16.61 -23.59
C ASP A 180 -5.58 16.65 -22.43
N PHE A 181 -5.82 15.88 -21.37
CA PHE A 181 -5.07 15.88 -20.12
C PHE A 181 -4.94 17.27 -19.51
N ARG A 182 -6.05 18.00 -19.50
CA ARG A 182 -6.21 19.24 -18.75
C ARG A 182 -7.36 19.12 -17.76
N SER A 183 -7.41 20.06 -16.84
CA SER A 183 -8.49 20.15 -15.87
C SER A 183 -8.90 21.59 -15.65
N THR A 184 -10.13 21.77 -15.19
CA THR A 184 -10.66 23.08 -14.84
C THR A 184 -9.98 23.57 -13.55
N PRO A 185 -9.35 24.76 -13.55
CA PRO A 185 -8.73 25.30 -12.35
C PRO A 185 -9.75 25.47 -11.22
N ARG A 186 -9.38 25.05 -10.00
CA ARG A 186 -10.26 25.17 -8.82
C ARG A 186 -10.65 26.61 -8.46
N SER A 187 -9.90 27.59 -8.98
CA SER A 187 -10.15 29.02 -8.76
C SER A 187 -9.83 29.78 -10.02
N ASN A 188 -10.63 30.80 -10.34
CA ASN A 188 -10.45 31.67 -11.50
C ASN A 188 -10.51 30.90 -12.84
N ALA A 189 -11.37 29.90 -12.94
CA ALA A 189 -11.63 29.21 -14.19
C ALA A 189 -12.10 30.21 -15.27
N THR A 190 -11.50 30.13 -16.45
CA THR A 190 -11.97 30.85 -17.63
C THR A 190 -13.25 30.21 -18.14
N LYS A 191 -14.14 31.02 -18.72
CA LYS A 191 -15.35 30.51 -19.39
C LYS A 191 -15.16 30.57 -20.90
N ALA A 192 -15.52 29.48 -21.56
CA ALA A 192 -15.67 29.41 -23.01
C ALA A 192 -17.15 29.23 -23.38
N SER A 193 -17.49 29.34 -24.67
CA SER A 193 -18.82 29.03 -25.16
C SER A 193 -18.78 28.14 -26.41
N VAL A 194 -19.81 27.31 -26.55
CA VAL A 194 -20.10 26.51 -27.74
C VAL A 194 -21.48 26.91 -28.26
N HIS A 195 -21.62 26.92 -29.59
CA HIS A 195 -22.88 27.24 -30.24
C HIS A 195 -23.43 25.99 -30.91
N TYR A 196 -24.56 25.48 -30.42
CA TYR A 196 -25.22 24.31 -30.97
C TYR A 196 -26.73 24.48 -31.02
N ASN A 197 -27.36 24.05 -32.12
CA ASN A 197 -28.81 24.17 -32.36
C ASN A 197 -29.38 25.58 -32.09
N GLY A 198 -28.60 26.63 -32.37
CA GLY A 198 -28.99 28.02 -32.14
C GLY A 198 -28.99 28.45 -30.67
N LYS A 199 -28.44 27.63 -29.76
CA LYS A 199 -28.17 27.97 -28.38
C LYS A 199 -26.68 28.25 -28.19
N GLU A 200 -26.36 29.25 -27.39
CA GLU A 200 -25.01 29.48 -26.89
C GLU A 200 -24.91 28.93 -25.46
N CYS A 201 -24.00 27.98 -25.25
CA CYS A 201 -23.79 27.29 -23.99
C CYS A 201 -22.40 27.61 -23.46
N PHE A 202 -22.32 28.04 -22.20
CA PHE A 202 -21.06 28.45 -21.56
C PHE A 202 -20.55 27.35 -20.65
N TYR A 203 -19.25 27.06 -20.68
CA TYR A 203 -18.61 26.09 -19.80
C TYR A 203 -17.32 26.64 -19.21
N GLU A 204 -16.85 26.04 -18.11
CA GLU A 204 -15.53 26.33 -17.56
C GLU A 204 -14.47 25.57 -18.36
N GLU A 205 -13.42 26.27 -18.79
CA GLU A 205 -12.41 25.73 -19.68
C GLU A 205 -11.30 25.02 -18.88
N ALA A 206 -10.99 23.78 -19.30
CA ALA A 206 -9.85 23.05 -18.81
C ALA A 206 -8.53 23.68 -19.31
N THR A 207 -7.85 24.39 -18.41
CA THR A 207 -6.62 25.15 -18.72
C THR A 207 -5.43 24.71 -17.87
N GLN A 208 -5.65 23.87 -16.86
CA GLN A 208 -4.59 23.36 -16.01
C GLN A 208 -4.10 22.01 -16.54
N ASP A 209 -2.89 22.01 -17.09
CA ASP A 209 -2.20 20.81 -17.53
C ASP A 209 -2.00 19.81 -16.38
N LEU A 210 -2.24 18.52 -16.68
CA LEU A 210 -1.77 17.42 -15.86
C LEU A 210 -0.31 17.13 -16.18
N THR A 211 0.52 16.89 -15.17
CA THR A 211 1.98 16.87 -15.35
C THR A 211 2.63 15.61 -14.79
N ASN A 212 3.71 15.19 -15.45
CA ASN A 212 4.59 14.13 -14.98
C ASN A 212 5.77 14.75 -14.21
N SER A 213 5.85 14.53 -12.90
CA SER A 213 6.93 15.13 -12.09
C SER A 213 8.29 14.44 -12.25
N ALA A 214 8.34 13.18 -12.69
CA ALA A 214 9.59 12.45 -12.92
C ALA A 214 10.42 13.05 -14.05
N HIS A 215 9.75 13.42 -15.14
CA HIS A 215 10.37 13.91 -16.37
C HIS A 215 10.15 15.41 -16.61
N GLY A 216 9.23 16.05 -15.87
CA GLY A 216 8.97 17.48 -15.94
C GLY A 216 8.25 17.93 -17.20
N TYR A 217 7.46 17.05 -17.83
CA TYR A 217 6.63 17.38 -18.99
C TYR A 217 5.14 17.46 -18.64
N SER A 218 4.37 18.09 -19.53
CA SER A 218 2.91 18.13 -19.49
C SER A 218 2.33 16.98 -20.31
N TYR A 219 1.29 16.33 -19.78
CA TYR A 219 0.53 15.34 -20.53
C TYR A 219 -0.36 15.96 -21.61
N SER A 220 -0.62 17.26 -21.60
CA SER A 220 -1.31 17.90 -22.74
C SER A 220 -0.43 17.99 -23.98
N THR A 221 0.90 18.01 -23.80
CA THR A 221 1.89 17.95 -24.89
C THR A 221 2.36 16.52 -25.18
N GLU A 222 2.55 15.72 -24.13
CA GLU A 222 2.99 14.32 -24.20
C GLU A 222 1.82 13.36 -23.97
N TRP A 223 0.68 13.65 -24.59
CA TRP A 223 -0.59 12.95 -24.36
C TRP A 223 -0.51 11.45 -24.63
N ASN A 224 0.38 11.01 -25.52
CA ASN A 224 0.57 9.60 -25.78
C ASN A 224 1.11 8.85 -24.54
N GLN A 225 1.94 9.49 -23.71
CA GLN A 225 2.38 8.91 -22.44
C GLN A 225 1.25 8.85 -21.43
N GLY A 226 0.44 9.92 -21.35
CA GLY A 226 -0.75 9.97 -20.49
C GLY A 226 -1.73 8.87 -20.85
N LEU A 227 -1.99 8.65 -22.14
CA LEU A 227 -2.86 7.58 -22.63
C LEU A 227 -2.37 6.20 -22.23
N ARG A 228 -1.06 5.94 -22.27
CA ARG A 228 -0.48 4.64 -21.92
C ARG A 228 -0.74 4.26 -20.48
N VAL A 229 -0.43 5.16 -19.55
CA VAL A 229 -0.64 4.92 -18.11
C VAL A 229 -2.12 4.89 -17.77
N THR A 230 -2.90 5.84 -18.27
CA THR A 230 -4.34 5.92 -17.99
C THR A 230 -5.10 4.71 -18.52
N ALA A 231 -4.80 4.27 -19.75
CA ALA A 231 -5.42 3.06 -20.30
C ALA A 231 -5.05 1.81 -19.49
N ALA A 232 -3.80 1.71 -19.02
CA ALA A 232 -3.37 0.61 -18.16
C ALA A 232 -4.11 0.62 -16.82
N HIS A 233 -4.19 1.78 -16.17
CA HIS A 233 -4.76 1.99 -14.83
C HIS A 233 -6.28 1.83 -14.82
N GLU A 234 -7.00 2.54 -15.69
CA GLU A 234 -8.46 2.53 -15.68
C GLU A 234 -9.03 1.21 -16.22
N LEU A 235 -8.41 0.61 -17.23
CA LEU A 235 -8.84 -0.72 -17.67
C LEU A 235 -8.62 -1.75 -16.58
N TYR A 236 -7.57 -1.60 -15.78
CA TYR A 236 -7.32 -2.47 -14.64
C TYR A 236 -8.40 -2.30 -13.56
N HIS A 237 -8.89 -1.08 -13.29
CA HIS A 237 -10.05 -0.89 -12.43
C HIS A 237 -11.31 -1.58 -12.95
N ALA A 238 -11.60 -1.50 -14.25
CA ALA A 238 -12.72 -2.22 -14.87
C ALA A 238 -12.63 -3.73 -14.64
N ILE A 239 -11.41 -4.27 -14.62
CA ILE A 239 -11.12 -5.66 -14.33
C ILE A 239 -11.24 -5.97 -12.84
N GLN A 240 -10.70 -5.13 -11.95
CA GLN A 240 -10.83 -5.29 -10.51
C GLN A 240 -12.31 -5.32 -10.07
N LEU A 241 -13.15 -4.50 -10.70
CA LEU A 241 -14.60 -4.49 -10.46
C LEU A 241 -15.27 -5.82 -10.80
N ARG A 242 -14.69 -6.65 -11.69
CA ARG A 242 -15.16 -8.04 -11.92
C ARG A 242 -14.98 -8.95 -10.72
N PHE A 243 -14.06 -8.62 -9.82
CA PHE A 243 -13.76 -9.38 -8.61
C PHE A 243 -14.43 -8.80 -7.35
N LEU A 244 -14.96 -7.58 -7.44
CA LEU A 244 -15.51 -6.86 -6.30
C LEU A 244 -17.03 -6.77 -6.39
N ASP A 245 -17.71 -7.35 -5.41
CA ASP A 245 -19.12 -7.02 -5.17
C ASP A 245 -19.21 -5.69 -4.43
N PHE A 246 -19.15 -4.59 -5.18
CA PHE A 246 -19.16 -3.24 -4.62
C PHE A 246 -20.44 -2.90 -3.83
N GLN A 247 -21.54 -3.62 -4.06
CA GLN A 247 -22.76 -3.48 -3.25
C GLN A 247 -22.52 -3.97 -1.81
N LYS A 248 -21.62 -4.94 -1.61
CA LYS A 248 -21.26 -5.50 -0.30
C LYS A 248 -20.00 -4.88 0.31
N LEU A 249 -19.19 -4.16 -0.45
CA LEU A 249 -17.96 -3.54 0.04
C LEU A 249 -18.27 -2.44 1.05
N TYR A 250 -17.76 -2.50 2.29
CA TYR A 250 -17.94 -1.39 3.25
C TYR A 250 -17.04 -0.18 2.93
N LYS A 251 -15.82 -0.45 2.46
CA LYS A 251 -14.78 0.49 2.05
C LYS A 251 -13.98 -0.17 0.93
N THR A 252 -13.42 0.61 0.00
CA THR A 252 -12.41 0.10 -0.93
C THR A 252 -11.12 -0.25 -0.15
N PRO A 253 -10.49 -1.42 -0.38
CA PRO A 253 -9.20 -1.70 0.22
C PRO A 253 -8.14 -0.76 -0.38
N PHE A 254 -7.12 -0.37 0.39
CA PHE A 254 -6.00 0.45 -0.13
C PHE A 254 -5.37 -0.20 -1.38
N TRP A 255 -5.43 -1.54 -1.45
CA TRP A 255 -4.92 -2.34 -2.55
C TRP A 255 -5.56 -2.01 -3.90
N PHE A 256 -6.78 -1.46 -3.93
CA PHE A 256 -7.49 -1.11 -5.17
C PHE A 256 -6.70 -0.10 -6.01
N GLU A 257 -6.32 1.04 -5.43
CA GLU A 257 -5.49 2.05 -6.11
C GLU A 257 -4.01 1.65 -6.12
N ALA A 258 -3.50 1.05 -5.04
CA ALA A 258 -2.09 0.66 -4.95
C ALA A 258 -1.68 -0.33 -6.05
N SER A 259 -2.52 -1.34 -6.34
CA SER A 259 -2.22 -2.30 -7.41
C SER A 259 -2.43 -1.71 -8.80
N ALA A 260 -3.33 -0.74 -8.96
CA ALA A 260 -3.51 -0.03 -10.23
C ALA A 260 -2.27 0.84 -10.54
N MET A 261 -1.78 1.61 -9.57
CA MET A 261 -0.49 2.31 -9.71
C MET A 261 0.65 1.34 -10.01
N GLY A 262 0.72 0.23 -9.26
CA GLY A 262 1.77 -0.76 -9.46
C GLY A 262 1.75 -1.41 -10.85
N ILE A 263 0.57 -1.53 -11.49
CA ILE A 263 0.46 -2.10 -12.83
C ILE A 263 0.81 -1.09 -13.93
N GLU A 264 0.62 0.21 -13.72
CA GLU A 264 1.09 1.26 -14.63
C GLU A 264 2.58 1.05 -14.92
N GLU A 265 3.39 0.89 -13.88
CA GLU A 265 4.84 0.72 -14.00
C GLU A 265 5.22 -0.60 -14.69
N VAL A 266 4.41 -1.65 -14.57
CA VAL A 266 4.66 -2.91 -15.27
C VAL A 266 4.31 -2.83 -16.76
N VAL A 267 3.29 -2.03 -17.11
CA VAL A 267 2.75 -1.90 -18.48
C VAL A 267 3.45 -0.79 -19.27
N ALA A 268 3.84 0.29 -18.60
CA ALA A 268 4.45 1.49 -19.15
C ALA A 268 5.64 1.98 -18.28
N PRO A 269 6.71 1.16 -18.12
CA PRO A 269 7.84 1.43 -17.22
C PRO A 269 8.72 2.64 -17.59
N ASP A 270 8.50 3.25 -18.75
CA ASP A 270 9.24 4.44 -19.21
C ASP A 270 8.50 5.75 -18.93
N VAL A 271 7.30 5.70 -18.33
CA VAL A 271 6.49 6.88 -18.01
C VAL A 271 6.77 7.39 -16.59
N ASP A 272 7.15 6.51 -15.65
CA ASP A 272 7.49 6.87 -14.27
C ASP A 272 6.41 7.70 -13.54
N ASP A 273 5.10 7.55 -13.86
CA ASP A 273 4.06 8.42 -13.29
C ASP A 273 3.97 8.34 -11.76
N TYR A 274 4.27 7.16 -11.22
CA TYR A 274 4.21 6.90 -9.79
C TYR A 274 5.16 7.79 -8.94
N PHE A 275 6.15 8.45 -9.55
CA PHE A 275 7.00 9.45 -8.88
C PHE A 275 6.21 10.58 -8.25
N ASN A 276 5.05 10.93 -8.82
CA ASN A 276 4.12 11.93 -8.30
C ASN A 276 3.72 11.64 -6.84
N TYR A 277 3.75 10.37 -6.41
CA TYR A 277 3.30 9.92 -5.10
C TYR A 277 4.44 9.61 -4.12
N LEU A 278 5.67 9.47 -4.61
CA LEU A 278 6.80 8.99 -3.80
C LEU A 278 7.18 9.95 -2.68
N SER A 279 7.14 11.26 -2.92
CA SER A 279 7.50 12.26 -1.90
C SER A 279 6.57 12.17 -0.69
N LYS A 280 5.26 12.05 -0.89
CA LYS A 280 4.31 11.91 0.22
C LYS A 280 4.45 10.57 0.92
N PHE A 281 4.64 9.50 0.15
CA PHE A 281 4.77 8.16 0.70
C PHE A 281 6.04 7.96 1.54
N SER A 282 7.17 8.49 1.09
CA SER A 282 8.46 8.44 1.82
C SER A 282 8.45 9.16 3.17
N ASN A 283 7.48 10.08 3.33
CA ASN A 283 7.21 10.82 4.56
C ASN A 283 6.18 10.14 5.48
N SER A 284 5.48 9.11 5.03
CA SER A 284 4.36 8.49 5.75
C SER A 284 4.76 7.29 6.60
N ILE A 285 6.02 7.25 7.06
CA ILE A 285 6.54 6.12 7.85
C ILE A 285 5.82 5.94 9.19
N GLY A 286 5.47 4.70 9.51
CA GLY A 286 4.70 4.29 10.68
C GLY A 286 3.20 4.57 10.58
N ILE A 287 2.70 5.03 9.43
CA ILE A 287 1.28 5.08 9.12
C ILE A 287 0.90 3.75 8.45
N SER A 288 -0.23 3.17 8.87
CA SER A 288 -0.78 1.97 8.23
C SER A 288 -1.25 2.30 6.81
N PHE A 289 -1.05 1.38 5.87
CA PHE A 289 -1.53 1.57 4.49
C PHE A 289 -3.04 1.80 4.41
N ASP A 290 -3.83 1.22 5.32
CA ASP A 290 -5.28 1.45 5.38
C ASP A 290 -5.67 2.88 5.83
N ASN A 291 -4.71 3.63 6.38
CA ASN A 291 -4.88 4.95 6.98
C ASN A 291 -4.06 6.03 6.27
N LEU A 292 -3.49 5.74 5.10
CA LEU A 292 -2.84 6.76 4.30
C LEU A 292 -3.88 7.74 3.76
N SER A 293 -3.42 8.95 3.45
CA SER A 293 -4.27 9.95 2.79
C SER A 293 -4.34 9.75 1.28
N GLU A 294 -3.41 8.96 0.72
CA GLU A 294 -3.33 8.55 -0.69
C GLU A 294 -2.85 7.11 -0.76
N ASP A 295 -3.53 6.30 -1.57
CA ASP A 295 -3.30 4.86 -1.68
C ASP A 295 -2.37 4.49 -2.85
N TYR A 296 -1.89 5.47 -3.62
CA TYR A 296 -0.99 5.25 -4.77
C TYR A 296 0.41 4.82 -4.34
N GLY A 297 1.04 5.52 -3.39
CA GLY A 297 2.42 5.24 -2.94
C GLY A 297 2.70 3.78 -2.54
N PRO A 298 1.78 3.10 -1.82
CA PRO A 298 1.85 1.67 -1.57
C PRO A 298 1.95 0.77 -2.81
N GLY A 299 1.71 1.26 -4.03
CA GLY A 299 1.95 0.51 -5.27
C GLY A 299 3.40 0.06 -5.47
N LEU A 300 4.38 0.67 -4.78
CA LEU A 300 5.72 0.10 -4.67
C LEU A 300 5.72 -1.33 -4.09
N PHE A 301 4.75 -1.65 -3.22
CA PHE A 301 4.60 -2.99 -2.68
C PHE A 301 4.10 -3.97 -3.74
N PHE A 302 3.23 -3.53 -4.65
CA PHE A 302 2.85 -4.30 -5.83
C PHE A 302 4.08 -4.60 -6.71
N MET A 303 4.88 -3.59 -7.03
CA MET A 303 6.10 -3.76 -7.82
C MET A 303 7.08 -4.75 -7.16
N TYR A 304 7.23 -4.65 -5.83
CA TYR A 304 8.02 -5.60 -5.06
C TYR A 304 7.49 -7.04 -5.18
N LEU A 305 6.18 -7.25 -5.00
CA LEU A 305 5.59 -8.58 -5.10
C LEU A 305 5.74 -9.14 -6.53
N TYR A 306 5.52 -8.30 -7.54
CA TYR A 306 5.68 -8.66 -8.95
C TYR A 306 7.11 -9.09 -9.29
N LYS A 307 8.14 -8.39 -8.75
CA LYS A 307 9.56 -8.67 -9.02
C LYS A 307 10.11 -9.84 -8.20
N PHE A 308 9.79 -9.91 -6.92
CA PHE A 308 10.47 -10.80 -5.96
C PHE A 308 9.66 -12.02 -5.51
N VAL A 309 8.37 -12.09 -5.81
CA VAL A 309 7.52 -13.22 -5.43
C VAL A 309 7.15 -13.99 -6.68
N ASP A 310 6.22 -13.48 -7.47
CA ASP A 310 5.86 -13.98 -8.79
C ASP A 310 4.80 -13.05 -9.40
N LYS A 311 4.46 -13.25 -10.68
CA LYS A 311 3.50 -12.42 -11.42
C LYS A 311 2.04 -12.84 -11.25
N GLY A 312 1.78 -14.05 -10.73
CA GLY A 312 0.44 -14.60 -10.54
C GLY A 312 -0.19 -14.24 -9.20
N PHE A 313 0.56 -13.60 -8.29
CA PHE A 313 0.06 -13.13 -7.00
C PHE A 313 -1.16 -12.23 -7.14
N ASP A 314 -1.14 -11.32 -8.11
CA ASP A 314 -2.14 -10.28 -8.24
C ASP A 314 -3.53 -10.86 -8.51
N LYS A 315 -3.64 -11.72 -9.53
CA LYS A 315 -4.86 -12.46 -9.82
C LYS A 315 -5.34 -13.26 -8.61
N SER A 316 -4.42 -13.94 -7.93
CA SER A 316 -4.76 -14.76 -6.77
C SER A 316 -5.31 -13.92 -5.60
N ILE A 317 -4.81 -12.69 -5.42
CA ILE A 317 -5.32 -11.76 -4.41
C ILE A 317 -6.74 -11.31 -4.77
N TRP A 318 -6.99 -10.92 -6.03
CA TRP A 318 -8.32 -10.50 -6.47
C TRP A 318 -9.36 -11.62 -6.46
N GLU A 319 -8.99 -12.84 -6.89
CA GLU A 319 -9.85 -14.02 -6.71
C GLU A 319 -10.17 -14.27 -5.24
N SER A 320 -9.21 -14.03 -4.34
CA SER A 320 -9.45 -14.15 -2.90
C SER A 320 -10.39 -13.06 -2.38
N PHE A 321 -10.28 -11.81 -2.83
CA PHE A 321 -11.23 -10.75 -2.51
C PHE A 321 -12.64 -11.11 -2.98
N SER A 322 -12.79 -11.66 -4.18
CA SER A 322 -14.08 -12.11 -4.70
C SER A 322 -14.72 -13.19 -3.82
N SER A 323 -13.92 -14.14 -3.32
CA SER A 323 -14.40 -15.20 -2.44
C SER A 323 -14.69 -14.75 -1.00
N GLU A 324 -13.95 -13.76 -0.49
CA GLU A 324 -13.97 -13.34 0.92
C GLU A 324 -13.91 -11.80 1.05
N PRO A 325 -14.91 -11.05 0.52
CA PRO A 325 -14.81 -9.60 0.32
C PRO A 325 -14.79 -8.76 1.60
N SER A 326 -15.13 -9.35 2.75
CA SER A 326 -15.10 -8.68 4.06
C SER A 326 -13.76 -8.81 4.77
N LYS A 327 -12.83 -9.60 4.23
CA LYS A 327 -11.50 -9.79 4.83
C LYS A 327 -10.55 -8.67 4.41
N PRO A 328 -9.62 -8.27 5.29
CA PRO A 328 -8.64 -7.24 4.95
C PRO A 328 -7.56 -7.82 4.03
N PHE A 329 -6.81 -6.94 3.36
CA PHE A 329 -5.72 -7.33 2.46
C PHE A 329 -4.71 -8.30 3.09
N GLN A 330 -4.39 -8.10 4.38
CA GLN A 330 -3.50 -8.94 5.18
C GLN A 330 -3.90 -10.42 5.10
N HIS A 331 -5.20 -10.70 5.16
CA HIS A 331 -5.73 -12.04 5.06
C HIS A 331 -5.46 -12.65 3.69
N HIS A 332 -5.72 -11.89 2.61
CA HIS A 332 -5.56 -12.36 1.23
C HIS A 332 -4.09 -12.62 0.89
N LEU A 333 -3.18 -11.72 1.25
CA LEU A 333 -1.74 -11.95 1.04
C LEU A 333 -1.22 -13.08 1.93
N THR A 334 -1.73 -13.25 3.16
CA THR A 334 -1.35 -14.39 4.02
C THR A 334 -1.79 -15.72 3.42
N LYS A 335 -3.01 -15.80 2.88
CA LYS A 335 -3.53 -16.98 2.19
C LYS A 335 -2.67 -17.31 0.97
N TYR A 336 -2.33 -16.29 0.17
CA TYR A 336 -1.42 -16.42 -0.96
C TYR A 336 -0.05 -16.94 -0.55
N ALA A 337 0.63 -16.24 0.37
CA ALA A 337 1.97 -16.58 0.83
C ALA A 337 2.02 -18.01 1.39
N LYS A 338 1.05 -18.42 2.21
CA LYS A 338 0.99 -19.78 2.77
C LYS A 338 0.89 -20.86 1.69
N LYS A 339 0.07 -20.64 0.66
CA LYS A 339 -0.05 -21.56 -0.49
C LYS A 339 1.28 -21.74 -1.23
N HIS A 340 2.15 -20.73 -1.20
CA HIS A 340 3.46 -20.72 -1.85
C HIS A 340 4.62 -20.99 -0.87
N HIS A 341 4.34 -21.47 0.35
CA HIS A 341 5.35 -21.74 1.39
C HIS A 341 6.19 -20.50 1.79
N LEU A 342 5.58 -19.31 1.71
CA LEU A 342 6.13 -18.02 2.11
C LEU A 342 5.43 -17.49 3.38
N SER A 343 6.02 -16.45 3.98
CA SER A 343 5.41 -15.69 5.07
C SER A 343 5.10 -14.26 4.60
N ALA A 344 3.83 -13.85 4.71
CA ALA A 344 3.42 -12.50 4.34
C ALA A 344 4.13 -11.43 5.19
N ASP A 345 4.32 -11.67 6.49
CA ASP A 345 5.14 -10.81 7.36
C ASP A 345 6.58 -10.67 6.86
N SER A 346 7.20 -11.78 6.44
CA SER A 346 8.56 -11.74 5.88
C SER A 346 8.61 -11.01 4.54
N LEU A 347 7.59 -11.16 3.68
CA LEU A 347 7.49 -10.43 2.42
C LEU A 347 7.37 -8.92 2.68
N PHE A 348 6.47 -8.51 3.58
CA PHE A 348 6.29 -7.11 3.93
C PHE A 348 7.52 -6.51 4.62
N HIS A 349 8.19 -7.28 5.49
CA HIS A 349 9.42 -6.83 6.12
C HIS A 349 10.57 -6.68 5.12
N SER A 350 10.72 -7.63 4.18
CA SER A 350 11.68 -7.55 3.08
C SER A 350 11.44 -6.33 2.20
N PHE A 351 10.17 -6.03 1.91
CA PHE A 351 9.79 -4.79 1.24
C PHE A 351 10.23 -3.54 2.03
N ALA A 352 9.94 -3.47 3.34
CA ALA A 352 10.37 -2.37 4.19
C ALA A 352 11.90 -2.22 4.22
N ILE A 353 12.64 -3.33 4.24
CA ILE A 353 14.11 -3.29 4.16
C ILE A 353 14.56 -2.67 2.84
N LYS A 354 13.96 -3.03 1.71
CA LYS A 354 14.31 -2.45 0.41
C LYS A 354 14.02 -0.95 0.34
N LEU A 355 12.93 -0.48 0.96
CA LEU A 355 12.64 0.95 1.08
C LEU A 355 13.66 1.71 1.95
N SER A 356 14.42 1.03 2.82
CA SER A 356 15.50 1.68 3.56
C SER A 356 16.70 2.05 2.68
N PHE A 357 16.81 1.49 1.47
CA PHE A 357 17.90 1.74 0.51
C PHE A 357 17.42 2.52 -0.73
N THR A 358 16.77 3.67 -0.54
CA THR A 358 16.36 4.56 -1.64
C THR A 358 17.24 5.81 -1.70
N GLY A 359 17.13 6.60 -2.78
CA GLY A 359 17.93 7.80 -2.98
C GLY A 359 19.43 7.50 -2.94
N SER A 360 20.21 8.29 -2.17
CA SER A 360 21.67 8.06 -2.10
C SER A 360 22.02 6.73 -1.43
N ARG A 361 21.16 6.20 -0.56
CA ARG A 361 21.35 4.88 0.06
C ARG A 361 21.17 3.72 -0.91
N ALA A 362 20.54 3.93 -2.06
CA ALA A 362 20.43 2.88 -3.09
C ALA A 362 21.80 2.47 -3.64
N ALA A 363 22.79 3.39 -3.63
CA ALA A 363 24.16 3.12 -4.08
C ALA A 363 24.93 2.16 -3.15
N LEU A 364 24.42 1.87 -1.95
CA LEU A 364 25.04 0.93 -1.02
C LEU A 364 24.78 -0.53 -1.37
N VAL A 365 23.79 -0.81 -2.23
CA VAL A 365 23.34 -2.15 -2.59
C VAL A 365 23.34 -2.35 -4.10
N ASP A 366 23.52 -3.58 -4.56
CA ASP A 366 23.44 -3.91 -5.98
C ASP A 366 22.02 -3.77 -6.54
N SER A 367 21.88 -3.56 -7.86
CA SER A 367 20.59 -3.39 -8.53
C SER A 367 19.62 -4.57 -8.39
N ASN A 368 20.14 -5.78 -8.16
CA ASN A 368 19.34 -6.96 -7.82
C ASN A 368 18.56 -6.79 -6.50
N PHE A 369 19.00 -5.87 -5.64
CA PHE A 369 18.31 -5.53 -4.40
C PHE A 369 17.17 -4.54 -4.62
N TRP A 370 17.23 -3.72 -5.67
CA TRP A 370 16.23 -2.67 -5.91
C TRP A 370 14.88 -3.24 -6.32
N ILE A 371 13.80 -2.59 -5.86
CA ILE A 371 12.42 -2.84 -6.28
C ILE A 371 12.25 -2.49 -7.74
N ASN A 372 12.78 -1.35 -8.18
CA ASN A 372 12.81 -0.93 -9.56
C ASN A 372 14.17 -0.34 -9.94
N ASP A 373 14.47 -0.29 -11.23
CA ASP A 373 15.79 0.12 -11.71
C ASP A 373 16.08 1.62 -11.48
N ASP A 374 15.03 2.42 -11.31
CA ASP A 374 15.06 3.85 -10.99
C ASP A 374 15.04 4.15 -9.48
N GLN A 375 15.11 3.13 -8.60
CA GLN A 375 15.14 3.31 -7.14
C GLN A 375 16.19 4.32 -6.62
N PRO A 376 17.36 4.49 -7.26
CA PRO A 376 18.29 5.57 -6.92
C PRO A 376 17.75 7.00 -7.12
N ARG A 377 16.74 7.19 -7.98
CA ARG A 377 16.05 8.48 -8.20
C ARG A 377 14.94 8.73 -7.18
N TRP A 378 14.53 7.72 -6.41
CA TRP A 378 13.45 7.87 -5.42
C TRP A 378 13.89 8.77 -4.27
N PRO A 379 12.95 9.47 -3.60
CA PRO A 379 13.26 10.17 -2.36
C PRO A 379 13.74 9.17 -1.31
N GLU A 380 14.69 9.62 -0.49
CA GLU A 380 15.10 8.84 0.69
C GLU A 380 13.95 8.73 1.67
N PHE A 381 13.58 7.49 2.03
CA PHE A 381 12.58 7.29 3.08
C PHE A 381 13.12 7.81 4.41
N LYS A 382 12.28 8.56 5.13
CA LYS A 382 12.70 9.23 6.37
C LYS A 382 13.07 8.22 7.45
N THR A 383 14.11 8.56 8.21
CA THR A 383 14.47 7.87 9.45
C THR A 383 14.15 8.77 10.63
N VAL A 384 13.73 8.17 11.75
CA VAL A 384 13.60 8.88 13.03
C VAL A 384 14.92 8.75 13.79
N GLU A 385 15.63 9.85 13.96
CA GLU A 385 16.87 9.86 14.72
C GLU A 385 16.61 9.60 16.21
N GLN A 386 17.43 8.75 16.82
CA GLN A 386 17.36 8.37 18.22
C GLN A 386 18.73 8.44 18.88
N ALA A 387 18.75 8.64 20.20
CA ALA A 387 19.96 8.65 21.01
C ALA A 387 19.78 7.79 22.26
N GLY A 388 20.84 7.09 22.66
CA GLY A 388 20.80 6.17 23.80
C GLY A 388 19.82 5.00 23.58
N ASP A 389 19.35 4.43 24.68
CA ASP A 389 18.30 3.40 24.66
C ASP A 389 16.93 4.07 24.43
N PHE A 390 16.09 3.51 23.55
CA PHE A 390 14.75 4.06 23.26
C PHE A 390 13.70 2.96 23.10
N GLU A 391 12.45 3.24 23.49
CA GLU A 391 11.31 2.37 23.21
C GLU A 391 10.71 2.76 21.86
N PRO A 392 10.68 1.86 20.85
CA PRO A 392 10.07 2.19 19.57
C PRO A 392 8.56 2.36 19.73
N TYR A 393 7.98 3.28 18.96
CA TYR A 393 6.53 3.43 18.89
C TYR A 393 5.86 2.12 18.47
N SER A 394 4.70 1.84 19.06
CA SER A 394 3.84 0.76 18.56
C SER A 394 3.45 1.04 17.11
N LEU A 395 3.50 -0.02 16.31
CA LEU A 395 3.09 0.03 14.91
C LEU A 395 1.70 -0.57 14.78
N ASN A 396 0.86 0.06 13.95
CA ASN A 396 -0.37 -0.57 13.47
C ASN A 396 -0.03 -1.65 12.43
N GLU A 397 -0.97 -2.53 12.10
CA GLU A 397 -0.81 -3.44 10.96
C GLU A 397 -0.56 -2.68 9.65
N LEU A 398 0.04 -3.36 8.68
CA LEU A 398 0.46 -2.77 7.40
C LEU A 398 1.28 -1.47 7.55
N SER A 399 2.19 -1.42 8.52
CA SER A 399 3.07 -0.26 8.70
C SER A 399 4.52 -0.65 8.95
N TYR A 400 5.43 0.25 8.60
CA TYR A 400 6.86 0.12 8.84
C TYR A 400 7.45 1.45 9.28
N ARG A 401 8.56 1.41 10.01
CA ARG A 401 9.28 2.59 10.47
C ARG A 401 10.77 2.33 10.50
N PHE A 402 11.53 3.38 10.19
CA PHE A 402 12.98 3.37 10.25
C PHE A 402 13.45 4.29 11.37
N TYR A 403 14.39 3.81 12.17
CA TYR A 403 15.10 4.63 13.15
C TYR A 403 16.57 4.66 12.78
N SER A 404 17.23 5.81 12.96
CA SER A 404 18.68 5.93 12.84
C SER A 404 19.30 6.14 14.22
N ASN A 405 20.46 5.52 14.44
CA ASN A 405 21.21 5.59 15.69
C ASN A 405 20.41 5.04 16.90
N GLY A 406 20.97 5.23 18.10
CA GLY A 406 20.42 4.70 19.35
C GLY A 406 20.31 3.18 19.39
N LYS A 407 19.68 2.67 20.43
CA LYS A 407 19.45 1.26 20.68
C LYS A 407 17.98 1.00 21.06
N PRO A 408 17.22 0.27 20.24
CA PRO A 408 15.81 0.03 20.53
C PRO A 408 15.63 -1.02 21.63
N ASP A 409 14.73 -0.76 22.58
CA ASP A 409 14.16 -1.78 23.45
C ASP A 409 12.98 -2.46 22.75
N LEU A 410 13.23 -3.65 22.20
CA LEU A 410 12.21 -4.43 21.49
C LEU A 410 11.37 -5.33 22.40
N SER A 411 11.50 -5.22 23.73
CA SER A 411 10.85 -6.14 24.68
C SER A 411 9.32 -6.17 24.60
N LYS A 412 8.71 -5.06 24.17
CA LYS A 412 7.26 -4.93 23.96
C LYS A 412 6.88 -4.76 22.49
N PHE A 413 7.86 -4.78 21.58
CA PHE A 413 7.58 -4.56 20.17
C PHE A 413 6.96 -5.80 19.55
N THR A 414 5.93 -5.58 18.73
CA THR A 414 5.21 -6.61 18.00
C THR A 414 5.45 -6.43 16.50
N GLY A 415 6.00 -7.45 15.85
CA GLY A 415 6.27 -7.45 14.42
C GLY A 415 7.64 -8.03 14.08
N LYS A 416 8.18 -7.62 12.94
CA LYS A 416 9.52 -7.99 12.45
C LYS A 416 10.49 -6.83 12.65
N SER A 417 11.72 -7.15 12.96
CA SER A 417 12.79 -6.18 13.09
C SER A 417 14.09 -6.67 12.45
N SER A 418 14.81 -5.73 11.87
CA SER A 418 16.14 -5.91 11.32
C SER A 418 16.99 -4.68 11.60
N ALA A 419 18.30 -4.84 11.43
CA ALA A 419 19.26 -3.76 11.49
C ALA A 419 20.15 -3.77 10.25
N VAL A 420 20.46 -2.57 9.78
CA VAL A 420 21.46 -2.31 8.74
C VAL A 420 22.54 -1.45 9.35
N SER A 421 23.75 -1.98 9.48
CA SER A 421 24.93 -1.19 9.85
C SER A 421 25.66 -0.76 8.59
N ILE A 422 26.08 0.50 8.53
CA ILE A 422 26.75 1.11 7.36
C ILE A 422 28.17 1.53 7.80
N SER A 423 29.19 1.18 7.02
CA SER A 423 30.60 1.52 7.30
C SER A 423 31.39 1.60 5.99
N ASP A 424 32.02 2.74 5.69
CA ASP A 424 32.85 2.93 4.48
C ASP A 424 32.11 2.53 3.17
N ASN A 425 30.87 2.98 3.00
CA ASN A 425 29.99 2.59 1.88
C ASN A 425 29.69 1.07 1.77
N ARG A 426 30.00 0.28 2.79
CA ARG A 426 29.55 -1.12 2.92
C ARG A 426 28.38 -1.17 3.88
N TYR A 427 27.52 -2.17 3.70
CA TYR A 427 26.42 -2.44 4.61
C TYR A 427 26.49 -3.88 5.12
N SER A 428 25.98 -4.09 6.34
CA SER A 428 25.70 -5.42 6.86
C SER A 428 24.27 -5.49 7.36
N PHE A 429 23.54 -6.50 6.89
CA PHE A 429 22.17 -6.77 7.27
C PHE A 429 22.10 -7.85 8.36
N ARG A 430 21.24 -7.64 9.35
CA ARG A 430 20.96 -8.59 10.45
C ARG A 430 19.48 -8.62 10.77
N PHE A 431 18.86 -9.80 10.68
CA PHE A 431 17.52 -10.04 11.23
C PHE A 431 17.60 -10.15 12.76
N LEU A 432 16.58 -9.63 13.46
CA LEU A 432 16.55 -9.56 14.93
C LEU A 432 15.42 -10.44 15.49
N PRO A 433 15.62 -11.77 15.61
CA PRO A 433 14.59 -12.69 16.08
C PRO A 433 14.22 -12.54 17.56
N ASN A 434 15.03 -11.86 18.36
CA ASN A 434 14.87 -11.70 19.80
C ASN A 434 15.65 -10.48 20.34
N THR A 435 15.41 -10.12 21.60
CA THR A 435 16.06 -8.95 22.24
C THR A 435 17.58 -9.07 22.36
N ASN A 436 18.16 -10.27 22.47
CA ASN A 436 19.62 -10.45 22.52
C ASN A 436 20.31 -10.08 21.19
N SER A 437 19.59 -10.25 20.07
CA SER A 437 20.12 -9.92 18.75
C SER A 437 20.35 -8.42 18.61
N VAL A 438 19.54 -7.60 19.30
CA VAL A 438 19.71 -6.13 19.34
C VAL A 438 21.02 -5.75 20.04
N ASP A 439 21.28 -6.34 21.22
CA ASP A 439 22.51 -6.10 21.98
C ASP A 439 23.75 -6.45 21.15
N SER A 440 23.72 -7.61 20.47
CA SER A 440 24.82 -8.07 19.61
C SER A 440 25.11 -7.09 18.48
N VAL A 441 24.08 -6.68 17.74
CA VAL A 441 24.25 -5.77 16.59
C VAL A 441 24.71 -4.39 17.04
N TYR A 442 24.18 -3.88 18.16
CA TYR A 442 24.59 -2.58 18.69
C TYR A 442 26.05 -2.57 19.16
N ILE A 443 26.52 -3.66 19.80
CA ILE A 443 27.94 -3.79 20.19
C ILE A 443 28.81 -3.90 18.94
N GLU A 444 28.41 -4.70 17.95
CA GLU A 444 29.12 -4.82 16.67
C GLU A 444 29.25 -3.43 16.03
N SER A 445 28.15 -2.69 15.85
CA SER A 445 28.19 -1.38 15.19
C SER A 445 29.01 -0.32 15.94
N THR A 446 28.93 -0.28 17.27
CA THR A 446 29.69 0.67 18.10
C THR A 446 31.17 0.32 18.22
N SER A 447 31.55 -0.95 18.05
CA SER A 447 32.95 -1.40 18.10
C SER A 447 33.62 -1.47 16.74
N SER A 448 32.86 -1.67 15.65
CA SER A 448 33.36 -1.86 14.29
C SER A 448 33.50 -0.56 13.48
N SER A 449 33.53 0.60 14.15
CA SER A 449 33.52 1.93 13.51
C SER A 449 32.42 2.10 12.46
N ALA A 450 31.20 1.59 12.74
CA ALA A 450 30.08 1.85 11.84
C ALA A 450 29.72 3.34 11.85
N ASP A 451 29.58 3.92 10.66
CA ASP A 451 29.20 5.32 10.47
C ASP A 451 27.77 5.56 10.93
N SER A 452 26.89 4.59 10.68
CA SER A 452 25.49 4.66 11.10
C SER A 452 24.84 3.28 11.21
N ILE A 453 23.73 3.23 11.94
CA ILE A 453 22.85 2.07 12.01
C ILE A 453 21.41 2.51 11.71
N ILE A 454 20.72 1.73 10.89
CA ILE A 454 19.31 1.88 10.60
C ILE A 454 18.56 0.67 11.18
N TRP A 455 17.66 0.93 12.12
CA TRP A 455 16.73 -0.06 12.64
C TRP A 455 15.46 -0.05 11.80
N ILE A 456 15.10 -1.21 11.27
CA ILE A 456 13.96 -1.39 10.38
C ILE A 456 12.92 -2.21 11.13
N LEU A 457 11.77 -1.61 11.41
CA LEU A 457 10.68 -2.24 12.14
C LEU A 457 9.45 -2.28 11.24
N SER A 458 8.76 -3.41 11.17
CA SER A 458 7.50 -3.52 10.42
C SER A 458 6.51 -4.42 11.11
N ARG A 459 5.22 -4.13 10.94
CA ARG A 459 4.12 -4.97 11.39
C ARG A 459 3.16 -5.20 10.25
N PHE A 460 2.99 -6.45 9.85
CA PHE A 460 2.07 -6.83 8.77
C PHE A 460 0.73 -7.31 9.36
N THR A 461 0.73 -8.33 10.22
CA THR A 461 -0.44 -8.76 11.00
C THR A 461 -0.23 -8.60 12.51
N GLU A 462 -1.21 -8.99 13.32
CA GLU A 462 -1.00 -9.37 14.72
C GLU A 462 -0.06 -10.59 14.76
N VAL A 463 1.17 -10.37 15.20
CA VAL A 463 2.15 -11.42 15.49
C VAL A 463 2.40 -11.39 17.00
N ASP A 464 2.96 -12.45 17.57
CA ASP A 464 3.41 -12.41 18.97
C ASP A 464 4.53 -11.35 19.16
N PRO A 465 4.68 -10.79 20.38
CA PRO A 465 5.81 -9.93 20.70
C PRO A 465 7.15 -10.59 20.37
N ILE A 466 8.16 -9.79 20.03
CA ILE A 466 9.52 -10.33 19.85
C ILE A 466 9.94 -11.05 21.14
N PRO A 467 10.33 -12.34 21.08
CA PRO A 467 10.70 -13.08 22.27
C PRO A 467 11.75 -12.34 23.10
N THR A 468 11.38 -12.03 24.34
CA THR A 468 12.30 -11.47 25.33
C THR A 468 13.18 -12.58 25.86
N VAL A 469 14.49 -12.45 25.65
CA VAL A 469 15.45 -13.30 26.34
C VAL A 469 15.83 -12.60 27.63
N PHE A 470 15.52 -13.22 28.76
CA PHE A 470 15.89 -12.69 30.07
C PHE A 470 17.41 -12.57 30.18
N LYS A 471 17.91 -11.36 30.48
CA LYS A 471 19.34 -11.06 30.69
C LYS A 471 19.97 -11.80 31.87
N ASP A 472 19.16 -12.35 32.76
CA ASP A 472 19.67 -13.17 33.86
C ASP A 472 19.89 -14.61 33.38
N SER A 473 21.10 -14.89 32.91
CA SER A 473 21.54 -16.19 32.40
C SER A 473 21.61 -17.29 33.46
N THR A 474 21.24 -16.99 34.72
CA THR A 474 21.34 -17.96 35.80
C THR A 474 20.08 -18.81 35.87
N LEU A 475 20.21 -20.04 35.36
CA LEU A 475 19.23 -21.12 35.55
C LEU A 475 18.81 -21.19 37.02
N ARG A 476 17.54 -20.89 37.31
CA ARG A 476 16.92 -20.89 38.65
C ARG A 476 15.55 -21.55 38.64
N ALA A 477 15.11 -22.00 39.80
CA ALA A 477 13.72 -22.40 40.05
C ALA A 477 13.01 -21.26 40.79
N PHE A 478 11.75 -20.97 40.45
CA PHE A 478 10.95 -19.95 41.12
C PHE A 478 9.45 -20.34 41.17
N PRO A 479 8.72 -19.95 42.22
CA PRO A 479 9.24 -19.35 43.45
C PRO A 479 10.10 -20.35 44.25
N THR A 480 11.13 -19.84 44.92
CA THR A 480 11.96 -20.62 45.87
C THR A 480 12.05 -19.83 47.17
N PRO A 481 11.55 -20.33 48.31
CA PRO A 481 10.91 -21.63 48.46
C PRO A 481 9.53 -21.68 47.79
N TRP A 482 9.20 -22.82 47.19
CA TRP A 482 7.90 -23.09 46.60
C TRP A 482 6.89 -23.50 47.68
N ARG A 483 5.69 -22.90 47.63
CA ARG A 483 4.61 -23.10 48.62
C ARG A 483 3.29 -23.55 47.99
N HIS A 484 2.91 -22.96 46.87
CA HIS A 484 1.70 -23.28 46.10
C HIS A 484 1.85 -22.66 44.70
N GLY A 485 0.92 -22.94 43.79
CA GLY A 485 0.94 -22.44 42.42
C GLY A 485 1.98 -23.13 41.53
N HIS A 486 2.40 -22.47 40.44
CA HIS A 486 3.35 -23.07 39.51
C HIS A 486 4.79 -23.04 40.05
N LEU A 487 5.55 -24.12 39.83
CA LEU A 487 7.00 -24.14 39.99
C LEU A 487 7.66 -24.03 38.61
N CYS A 488 8.37 -22.95 38.35
CA CYS A 488 8.97 -22.66 37.06
C CYS A 488 10.50 -22.71 37.09
N PHE A 489 11.11 -23.10 35.98
CA PHE A 489 12.55 -23.16 35.77
C PHE A 489 12.93 -22.26 34.59
N THR A 490 13.84 -21.31 34.79
CA THR A 490 14.23 -20.33 33.76
C THR A 490 15.61 -19.69 34.05
N PRO A 491 16.35 -19.20 33.04
CA PRO A 491 16.21 -19.55 31.63
C PRO A 491 16.78 -20.96 31.36
N LEU A 492 16.08 -21.72 30.52
CA LEU A 492 16.49 -23.06 30.09
C LEU A 492 17.38 -22.97 28.84
N PRO A 493 18.54 -23.63 28.80
CA PRO A 493 19.42 -23.64 27.63
C PRO A 493 18.79 -24.33 26.42
N GLN A 494 18.89 -23.73 25.22
CA GLN A 494 18.33 -24.31 23.99
C GLN A 494 19.08 -25.55 23.48
N ASP A 495 20.34 -25.71 23.88
CA ASP A 495 21.17 -26.87 23.51
C ASP A 495 20.88 -28.11 24.38
N LYS A 496 19.87 -28.05 25.26
CA LYS A 496 19.42 -29.17 26.11
C LYS A 496 17.93 -29.38 25.92
N GLU A 497 17.50 -30.64 25.98
CA GLU A 497 16.11 -31.03 25.69
C GLU A 497 15.25 -31.25 26.95
N TYR A 498 15.85 -31.21 28.15
CA TYR A 498 15.16 -31.58 29.38
C TYR A 498 15.81 -31.00 30.63
N ILE A 499 15.05 -30.92 31.72
CA ILE A 499 15.56 -30.75 33.09
C ILE A 499 15.55 -32.07 33.85
N GLU A 500 16.52 -32.24 34.74
CA GLU A 500 16.49 -33.27 35.79
C GLU A 500 16.18 -32.61 37.11
N ILE A 501 15.15 -33.10 37.80
CA ILE A 501 14.90 -32.79 39.20
C ILE A 501 15.41 -33.97 40.03
N ARG A 502 16.17 -33.67 41.08
CA ARG A 502 16.80 -34.64 41.97
C ARG A 502 16.49 -34.28 43.42
N ASN A 503 16.35 -35.28 44.28
CA ASN A 503 16.20 -35.03 45.71
C ASN A 503 17.55 -34.65 46.35
N ARG A 504 17.56 -34.28 47.63
CA ARG A 504 18.78 -33.92 48.38
C ARG A 504 19.88 -34.99 48.33
N ARG A 505 19.52 -36.27 48.20
CA ARG A 505 20.48 -37.41 48.11
C ARG A 505 21.06 -37.58 46.70
N GLY A 506 20.56 -36.83 45.71
CA GLY A 506 21.00 -36.90 44.32
C GLY A 506 20.23 -37.90 43.47
N ASN A 507 19.21 -38.59 44.02
CA ASN A 507 18.39 -39.51 43.25
C ASN A 507 17.51 -38.73 42.27
N LEU A 508 17.36 -39.23 41.05
CA LEU A 508 16.44 -38.66 40.06
C LEU A 508 15.01 -38.78 40.57
N VAL A 509 14.31 -37.64 40.60
CA VAL A 509 12.88 -37.55 40.91
C VAL A 509 12.11 -37.57 39.59
N GLU A 510 12.47 -36.70 38.66
CA GLU A 510 11.80 -36.60 37.36
C GLU A 510 12.76 -36.04 36.29
N LYS A 511 12.56 -36.47 35.05
CA LYS A 511 13.19 -35.89 33.85
C LYS A 511 12.09 -35.31 32.95
N ILE A 512 12.10 -33.99 32.77
CA ILE A 512 11.01 -33.27 32.10
C ILE A 512 11.54 -32.61 30.85
N LYS A 513 10.98 -32.98 29.70
CA LYS A 513 11.32 -32.34 28.43
C LYS A 513 10.79 -30.91 28.39
N TYR A 514 11.52 -30.03 27.73
CA TYR A 514 11.07 -28.68 27.43
C TYR A 514 11.44 -28.31 26.00
N ASP A 515 10.65 -27.45 25.39
CA ASP A 515 10.80 -26.89 24.06
C ASP A 515 10.98 -25.36 24.08
N ASN A 516 10.90 -24.76 25.28
CA ASN A 516 10.93 -23.32 25.51
C ASN A 516 11.99 -22.93 26.53
N TYR A 517 12.31 -21.64 26.62
CA TYR A 517 13.24 -21.07 27.62
C TYR A 517 12.74 -21.15 29.07
N THR A 518 11.49 -21.56 29.27
CA THR A 518 10.88 -21.71 30.60
C THR A 518 10.03 -22.97 30.63
N LEU A 519 10.11 -23.72 31.73
CA LEU A 519 9.26 -24.86 32.02
C LEU A 519 8.57 -24.64 33.35
N CYS A 520 7.25 -24.77 33.40
CA CYS A 520 6.46 -24.65 34.62
C CYS A 520 5.69 -25.94 34.91
N LEU A 521 5.75 -26.39 36.17
CA LEU A 521 4.96 -27.49 36.70
C LEU A 521 3.76 -26.92 37.43
N ASP A 522 2.56 -27.44 37.15
CA ASP A 522 1.38 -27.11 37.94
C ASP A 522 1.49 -27.65 39.37
N GLU A 523 0.67 -27.07 40.26
CA GLU A 523 0.71 -27.39 41.68
C GLU A 523 0.47 -28.88 41.96
N SER A 524 -0.46 -29.51 41.23
CA SER A 524 -0.77 -30.94 41.42
C SER A 524 0.39 -31.84 41.01
N LYS A 525 1.11 -31.46 39.96
CA LYS A 525 2.31 -32.14 39.47
C LYS A 525 3.48 -31.96 40.42
N VAL A 526 3.68 -30.76 40.97
CA VAL A 526 4.69 -30.54 42.02
C VAL A 526 4.37 -31.41 43.25
N LYS A 527 3.12 -31.39 43.71
CA LYS A 527 2.71 -32.11 44.92
C LYS A 527 2.77 -33.64 44.79
N SER A 528 2.60 -34.16 43.58
CA SER A 528 2.73 -35.60 43.30
C SER A 528 4.18 -36.06 43.14
N LEU A 529 5.08 -35.18 42.69
CA LEU A 529 6.49 -35.52 42.46
C LEU A 529 7.38 -35.29 43.69
N MET A 530 7.07 -34.29 44.52
CA MET A 530 8.03 -33.75 45.48
C MET A 530 7.39 -33.49 46.84
N VAL A 531 7.71 -34.27 47.86
CA VAL A 531 7.37 -33.93 49.26
C VAL A 531 8.16 -32.71 49.76
N PRO A 532 7.70 -31.99 50.80
CA PRO A 532 8.46 -30.88 51.38
C PRO A 532 9.92 -31.24 51.69
N GLY A 533 10.86 -30.42 51.21
CA GLY A 533 12.28 -30.69 51.31
C GLY A 533 13.15 -29.86 50.35
N VAL A 534 14.45 -30.17 50.34
CA VAL A 534 15.43 -29.56 49.44
C VAL A 534 15.61 -30.45 48.21
N TYR A 535 15.52 -29.83 47.04
CA TYR A 535 15.69 -30.46 45.74
C TYR A 535 16.80 -29.77 44.98
N ARG A 536 17.29 -30.47 43.95
CA ARG A 536 18.27 -29.99 43.01
C ARG A 536 17.72 -30.11 41.62
N PHE A 537 18.07 -29.19 40.74
CA PHE A 537 17.77 -29.33 39.33
C PHE A 537 18.94 -28.89 38.45
N ARG A 538 18.95 -29.38 37.21
CA ARG A 538 19.89 -28.98 36.15
C ARG A 538 19.25 -29.18 34.78
N ALA A 539 19.71 -28.45 33.78
CA ALA A 539 19.38 -28.71 32.38
C ALA A 539 20.34 -29.76 31.79
N GLY A 540 19.79 -30.79 31.14
CA GLY A 540 20.52 -31.91 30.58
C GLY A 540 21.23 -32.80 31.61
N ASN A 541 22.16 -33.63 31.13
CA ASN A 541 22.96 -34.56 31.94
C ASN A 541 24.29 -33.96 32.46
N SER A 542 24.73 -32.81 31.94
CA SER A 542 26.04 -32.20 32.22
C SER A 542 25.99 -30.86 32.96
N GLY A 543 24.79 -30.31 33.22
CA GLY A 543 24.63 -29.03 33.91
C GLY A 543 25.01 -29.08 35.41
N LYS A 544 25.44 -27.93 35.95
CA LYS A 544 25.61 -27.76 37.41
C LYS A 544 24.26 -27.85 38.11
N LEU A 545 24.20 -28.61 39.19
CA LEU A 545 23.00 -28.70 40.03
C LEU A 545 22.77 -27.37 40.77
N LYS A 546 21.51 -26.95 40.81
CA LYS A 546 21.01 -25.76 41.50
C LYS A 546 19.99 -26.19 42.54
N ASP A 547 20.12 -25.69 43.77
CA ASP A 547 19.19 -26.06 44.85
C ASP A 547 17.89 -25.23 44.77
N PHE A 548 16.78 -25.84 45.17
CA PHE A 548 15.52 -25.16 45.48
C PHE A 548 14.79 -25.89 46.62
N ILE A 549 13.80 -25.23 47.23
CA ILE A 549 13.12 -25.74 48.42
C ILE A 549 11.62 -25.78 48.16
N VAL A 550 10.97 -26.85 48.61
CA VAL A 550 9.53 -27.09 48.55
C VAL A 550 9.04 -27.20 50.00
N ILE A 551 8.01 -26.44 50.43
CA ILE A 551 7.59 -26.33 51.85
C ILE A 551 6.07 -26.30 52.08
N TYR A 552 5.29 -26.95 51.22
CA TYR A 552 3.81 -26.87 51.23
C TYR A 552 3.13 -27.84 52.20
#